data_AF-A0A556UBX4-F1
#
_entry.id   AF-A0A556UBX4-F1
#
_cell.length_a   1.000
_cell.length_b   1.000
_cell.length_c   1.000
_cell.angle_alpha   90.00
_cell.angle_beta   90.00
_cell.angle_gamma   90.00
#
_symmetry.space_group_name_H-M   'P 1'
#
loop_
_entity.id
_entity.type
_entity.pdbx_description
1 polymer ?
#
loop_
_entity_poly.entity_id
_entity_poly.type
_entity_poly.pdbx_seq_one_letter_code
_entity_poly.pdbx_strand_id
1 'polypeptide(L)'
;MLDIDSSYIFFKKAFQSFKNHPSNDTFTLQALGYLGVNFLMCCYYYDAPKEYYQTAIEAVHSLPIEPAIGIEKLLTNYFEALVNHDKTRKARIVQDLKETGYYSIIRDIDNQEKGC
;
A
#
# COMPACT_ATOMS: atom_id res chain seq x y z
N MET A 1 -15.21 13.40 2.36
CA MET A 1 -14.22 12.36 2.00
C MET A 1 -14.67 11.78 0.67
N LEU A 2 -13.78 11.57 -0.30
CA LEU A 2 -14.14 10.90 -1.55
C LEU A 2 -14.60 9.47 -1.21
N ASP A 3 -15.61 8.96 -1.92
CA ASP A 3 -15.96 7.55 -1.83
C ASP A 3 -14.80 6.68 -2.38
N ILE A 4 -14.85 5.39 -2.09
CA ILE A 4 -13.78 4.46 -2.43
C ILE A 4 -13.60 4.30 -3.94
N ASP A 5 -14.68 4.37 -4.73
CA ASP A 5 -14.64 4.23 -6.19
C ASP A 5 -14.02 5.47 -6.84
N SER A 6 -14.41 6.66 -6.39
CA SER A 6 -13.76 7.92 -6.78
C SER A 6 -12.27 7.89 -6.46
N SER A 7 -11.90 7.42 -5.26
CA SER A 7 -10.51 7.30 -4.83
C SER A 7 -9.72 6.33 -5.73
N TYR A 8 -10.33 5.21 -6.13
CA TYR A 8 -9.75 4.25 -7.06
C TYR A 8 -9.48 4.85 -8.45
N ILE A 9 -10.42 5.66 -8.97
CA ILE A 9 -10.24 6.35 -10.25
C ILE A 9 -9.07 7.33 -10.18
N PHE A 10 -8.96 8.12 -9.11
CA PHE A 10 -7.84 9.06 -8.94
C PHE A 10 -6.50 8.34 -8.80
N PHE A 11 -6.46 7.27 -8.01
CA PHE A 11 -5.28 6.42 -7.86
C PHE A 11 -4.79 5.91 -9.22
N LYS A 12 -5.69 5.34 -10.02
CA LYS A 12 -5.36 4.83 -11.37
C LYS A 12 -4.84 5.93 -12.28
N LYS A 13 -5.46 7.10 -12.28
CA LYS A 13 -5.02 8.24 -13.11
C LYS A 13 -3.62 8.71 -12.73
N ALA A 14 -3.29 8.77 -11.44
CA ALA A 14 -1.96 9.16 -10.98
C ALA A 14 -0.89 8.17 -11.48
N PHE A 15 -1.10 6.87 -11.29
CA PHE A 15 -0.15 5.85 -11.74
C PHE A 15 -0.11 5.70 -13.27
N GLN A 16 -1.22 5.94 -13.97
CA GLN A 16 -1.21 6.00 -15.43
C GLN A 16 -0.40 7.19 -15.94
N SER A 17 -0.54 8.36 -15.30
CA SER A 17 0.28 9.54 -15.62
C SER A 17 1.76 9.24 -15.44
N PHE A 18 2.13 8.60 -14.33
CA PHE A 18 3.50 8.15 -14.09
C PHE A 18 3.98 7.15 -15.14
N LYS A 19 3.18 6.14 -15.52
CA LYS A 19 3.57 5.17 -16.55
C LYS A 19 3.83 5.84 -17.92
N ASN A 20 3.05 6.87 -18.25
CA ASN A 20 3.23 7.62 -19.50
C ASN A 20 4.44 8.56 -19.45
N HIS A 21 4.79 9.06 -18.27
CA HIS A 21 5.93 9.95 -18.05
C HIS A 21 6.71 9.50 -16.81
N PRO A 22 7.50 8.41 -16.92
CA PRO A 22 8.21 7.86 -15.78
C PRO A 22 9.20 8.87 -15.23
N SER A 23 9.30 8.93 -13.90
CA SER A 23 10.35 9.67 -13.22
C SER A 23 11.07 8.75 -12.23
N ASN A 24 12.37 8.95 -12.12
CA ASN A 24 13.19 8.32 -11.10
C ASN A 24 13.53 9.31 -9.98
N ASP A 25 12.94 10.51 -9.98
CA ASP A 25 13.17 11.47 -8.91
C ASP A 25 12.54 10.97 -7.60
N THR A 26 13.30 11.10 -6.52
CA THR A 26 12.95 10.57 -5.20
C THR A 26 11.62 11.08 -4.70
N PHE A 27 11.31 12.37 -4.91
CA PHE A 27 10.09 13.00 -4.38
C PHE A 27 8.83 12.48 -5.08
N THR A 28 8.86 12.32 -6.40
CA THR A 28 7.76 11.70 -7.15
C THR A 28 7.54 10.26 -6.72
N LEU A 29 8.61 9.48 -6.58
CA LEU A 29 8.50 8.09 -6.14
C LEU A 29 7.93 7.98 -4.73
N GLN A 30 8.37 8.83 -3.79
CA GLN A 30 7.80 8.90 -2.44
C GLN A 30 6.33 9.30 -2.46
N ALA A 31 5.95 10.32 -3.24
CA ALA A 31 4.55 10.73 -3.37
C ALA A 31 3.66 9.58 -3.89
N LEU A 32 4.13 8.82 -4.87
CA LEU A 32 3.42 7.67 -5.41
C LEU A 32 3.36 6.50 -4.42
N GLY A 33 4.45 6.24 -3.69
CA GLY A 33 4.50 5.25 -2.62
C GLY A 33 3.48 5.56 -1.52
N TYR A 34 3.47 6.80 -1.02
CA TYR A 34 2.49 7.25 -0.02
C TYR A 34 1.07 7.18 -0.54
N LEU A 35 0.83 7.59 -1.80
CA LEU A 35 -0.49 7.48 -2.42
C LEU A 35 -0.97 6.03 -2.45
N GLY A 36 -0.10 5.08 -2.82
CA GLY A 36 -0.42 3.66 -2.85
C GLY A 36 -0.73 3.07 -1.48
N VAL A 37 0.12 3.34 -0.49
CA VAL A 37 -0.12 2.86 0.89
C VAL A 37 -1.40 3.45 1.47
N ASN A 38 -1.62 4.76 1.32
CA ASN A 38 -2.85 5.40 1.80
C ASN A 38 -4.10 4.82 1.10
N PHE A 39 -4.02 4.56 -0.21
CA PHE A 39 -5.13 3.96 -0.92
C PHE A 39 -5.40 2.52 -0.46
N LEU A 40 -4.36 1.73 -0.15
CA LEU A 40 -4.51 0.40 0.46
C LEU A 40 -5.17 0.45 1.85
N MET A 41 -4.80 1.44 2.67
CA MET A 41 -5.48 1.69 3.96
C MET A 41 -6.95 2.01 3.76
N CYS A 42 -7.29 2.88 2.79
CA CYS A 42 -8.68 3.15 2.43
C CYS A 42 -9.40 1.87 1.99
N CYS A 43 -8.76 1.03 1.16
CA CYS A 43 -9.35 -0.23 0.75
C CYS A 43 -9.70 -1.12 1.96
N TYR A 44 -8.85 -1.13 2.99
CA TYR A 44 -9.11 -1.84 4.25
C TYR A 44 -10.27 -1.26 5.04
N TYR A 45 -10.27 0.05 5.28
CA TYR A 45 -11.30 0.67 6.11
C TYR A 45 -12.69 0.66 5.46
N TYR A 46 -12.76 0.67 4.13
CA TYR A 46 -14.01 0.67 3.37
C TYR A 46 -14.42 -0.71 2.84
N ASP A 47 -13.76 -1.78 3.27
CA ASP A 47 -14.02 -3.16 2.81
C ASP A 47 -14.09 -3.26 1.27
N ALA A 48 -13.13 -2.62 0.59
CA ALA A 48 -13.12 -2.48 -0.87
C ALA A 48 -12.93 -3.83 -1.58
N PRO A 49 -13.32 -3.95 -2.86
CA PRO A 49 -13.10 -5.16 -3.64
C PRO A 49 -11.62 -5.53 -3.73
N LYS A 50 -11.33 -6.84 -3.75
CA LYS A 50 -9.96 -7.38 -3.90
C LYS A 50 -9.19 -6.80 -5.10
N GLU A 51 -9.89 -6.50 -6.19
CA GLU A 51 -9.30 -5.87 -7.39
C GLU A 51 -8.62 -4.53 -7.09
N TYR A 52 -9.15 -3.75 -6.14
CA TYR A 52 -8.61 -2.42 -5.81
C TYR A 52 -7.26 -2.57 -5.11
N TYR A 53 -7.17 -3.52 -4.18
CA TYR A 53 -5.91 -3.90 -3.55
C TYR A 53 -4.89 -4.39 -4.57
N GLN A 54 -5.28 -5.31 -5.46
CA GLN A 54 -4.37 -5.87 -6.47
C GLN A 54 -3.82 -4.77 -7.38
N THR A 55 -4.68 -3.88 -7.87
CA THR A 55 -4.27 -2.73 -8.69
C THR A 55 -3.25 -1.87 -7.96
N ALA A 56 -3.46 -1.61 -6.67
CA ALA A 56 -2.60 -0.77 -5.86
C ALA A 56 -1.26 -1.43 -5.50
N ILE A 57 -1.28 -2.71 -5.17
CA ILE A 57 -0.09 -3.53 -4.89
C ILE A 57 0.81 -3.56 -6.13
N GLU A 58 0.26 -3.94 -7.29
CA GLU A 58 1.00 -4.01 -8.54
C GLU A 58 1.60 -2.65 -8.93
N ALA A 59 0.83 -1.58 -8.74
CA ALA A 59 1.27 -0.22 -9.00
C ALA A 59 2.49 0.18 -8.14
N VAL A 60 2.45 -0.02 -6.82
CA VAL A 60 3.58 0.31 -5.94
C VAL A 60 4.79 -0.59 -6.19
N HIS A 61 4.58 -1.88 -6.44
CA HIS A 61 5.67 -2.80 -6.79
C HIS A 61 6.33 -2.45 -8.12
N SER A 62 5.58 -1.88 -9.06
CA SER A 62 6.11 -1.43 -10.36
C SER A 62 6.99 -0.17 -10.29
N LEU A 63 6.98 0.55 -9.15
CA LEU A 63 7.87 1.70 -8.97
C LEU A 63 9.35 1.25 -8.98
N PRO A 64 10.26 2.05 -9.58
CA PRO A 64 11.70 1.82 -9.54
C PRO A 64 12.22 1.50 -8.14
N ILE A 65 13.33 0.75 -8.07
CA ILE A 65 14.00 0.51 -6.79
C ILE A 65 14.66 1.83 -6.36
N GLU A 66 14.21 2.37 -5.23
CA GLU A 66 14.71 3.60 -4.63
C GLU A 66 14.67 3.43 -3.10
N PRO A 67 15.80 3.57 -2.38
CA PRO A 67 15.85 3.44 -0.93
C PRO A 67 14.80 4.27 -0.19
N ALA A 68 14.51 5.47 -0.69
CA ALA A 68 13.57 6.39 -0.07
C ALA A 68 12.11 5.90 -0.05
N ILE A 69 11.78 4.84 -0.81
CA ILE A 69 10.43 4.24 -0.83
C ILE A 69 10.38 2.83 -0.21
N GLY A 70 11.41 2.46 0.55
CA GLY A 70 11.53 1.12 1.13
C GLY A 70 10.40 0.78 2.11
N ILE A 71 9.97 1.75 2.93
CA ILE A 71 8.89 1.55 3.90
C ILE A 71 7.54 1.36 3.20
N GLU A 72 7.27 2.09 2.12
CA GLU A 72 6.04 1.98 1.34
C GLU A 72 5.95 0.63 0.64
N LYS A 73 7.07 0.10 0.14
CA LYS A 73 7.12 -1.27 -0.40
C LYS A 73 6.90 -2.32 0.69
N LEU A 74 7.45 -2.14 1.89
CA LEU A 74 7.23 -3.05 3.02
C LEU A 74 5.75 -3.04 3.48
N LEU A 75 5.13 -1.87 3.57
CA LEU A 75 3.72 -1.72 3.91
C LEU A 75 2.82 -2.31 2.82
N THR A 76 3.18 -2.15 1.54
CA THR A 76 2.47 -2.81 0.44
C THR A 76 2.51 -4.34 0.58
N ASN A 77 3.66 -4.90 0.95
CA ASN A 77 3.80 -6.33 1.21
C ASN A 77 2.92 -6.80 2.39
N TYR A 78 2.70 -5.95 3.39
CA TYR A 78 1.79 -6.25 4.50
C TYR A 78 0.34 -6.36 4.01
N PHE A 79 -0.14 -5.42 3.20
CA PHE A 79 -1.48 -5.48 2.62
C PHE A 79 -1.65 -6.66 1.65
N GLU A 80 -0.62 -6.97 0.86
CA GLU A 80 -0.63 -8.16 0.01
C GLU A 80 -0.76 -9.44 0.84
N ALA A 81 -0.02 -9.54 1.95
CA ALA A 81 -0.13 -10.68 2.86
C ALA A 81 -1.52 -10.77 3.51
N LEU A 82 -2.11 -9.64 3.90
CA LEU A 82 -3.49 -9.58 4.42
C LEU A 82 -4.51 -10.13 3.41
N VAL A 83 -4.50 -9.61 2.18
CA VAL A 83 -5.46 -9.97 1.13
C VAL A 83 -5.32 -11.41 0.65
N ASN A 84 -4.12 -11.98 0.78
CA ASN A 84 -3.84 -13.37 0.44
C ASN A 84 -3.92 -14.33 1.64
N HIS A 85 -4.31 -13.83 2.82
CA HIS A 85 -4.35 -14.59 4.07
C HIS A 85 -3.01 -15.28 4.43
N ASP A 86 -1.88 -14.71 4.02
CA ASP A 86 -0.54 -15.20 4.33
C ASP A 86 -0.12 -14.74 5.73
N LYS A 87 -0.55 -15.50 6.73
CA LYS A 87 -0.29 -15.23 8.15
C LYS A 87 1.21 -15.17 8.47
N THR A 88 2.02 -16.01 7.81
CA THR A 88 3.46 -16.09 8.06
C THR A 88 4.18 -14.84 7.56
N ARG A 89 3.88 -14.40 6.33
CA ARG A 89 4.45 -13.17 5.77
C ARG A 89 3.97 -11.95 6.55
N LYS A 90 2.68 -11.91 6.91
CA LYS A 90 2.13 -10.84 7.75
C LYS A 90 2.89 -10.72 9.08
N ALA A 91 3.04 -11.83 9.81
CA ALA A 91 3.69 -11.82 11.12
C ALA A 91 5.15 -11.35 11.06
N ARG A 92 5.92 -11.79 10.05
CA ARG A 92 7.29 -11.31 9.82
C ARG A 92 7.35 -9.80 9.60
N ILE A 93 6.50 -9.28 8.71
CA ILE A 93 6.48 -7.84 8.42
C ILE A 93 6.06 -7.03 9.66
N VAL A 94 5.07 -7.51 10.42
CA VAL A 94 4.67 -6.88 11.69
C VAL A 94 5.84 -6.85 12.69
N GLN A 95 6.63 -7.92 12.77
CA GLN A 95 7.82 -7.97 13.62
C GLN A 95 8.86 -6.94 13.15
N ASP A 96 9.21 -6.92 11.87
CA ASP A 96 10.16 -5.96 11.29
C ASP A 96 9.73 -4.51 11.60
N LEU A 97 8.44 -4.20 11.45
CA LEU A 97 7.88 -2.87 11.75
C LEU A 97 7.93 -2.54 13.25
N LYS A 98 7.79 -3.51 14.14
CA LYS A 98 7.94 -3.30 15.60
C LYS A 98 9.39 -3.01 15.97
N GLU A 99 10.33 -3.79 15.44
CA GLU A 99 11.76 -3.63 15.72
C GLU A 99 12.33 -2.32 15.17
N THR A 100 11.78 -1.83 14.05
CA THR A 100 12.20 -0.59 13.40
C THR A 100 11.43 0.66 13.85
N GLY A 101 10.40 0.52 14.69
CA GLY A 101 9.61 1.64 15.23
C GLY A 101 8.50 2.16 14.31
N TYR A 102 8.19 1.47 13.21
CA TYR A 102 7.14 1.86 12.24
C TYR A 102 5.79 1.16 12.46
N TYR A 103 5.67 0.29 13.46
CA TYR A 103 4.43 -0.46 13.73
C TYR A 103 3.20 0.42 13.91
N SER A 104 3.36 1.66 14.42
CA SER A 104 2.28 2.62 14.61
C SER A 104 1.48 2.91 13.34
N ILE A 105 2.09 2.76 12.15
CA ILE A 105 1.45 2.99 10.85
C ILE A 105 0.32 2.00 10.58
N ILE A 106 0.49 0.73 10.99
CA ILE A 106 -0.48 -0.35 10.71
C ILE A 106 -1.18 -0.86 11.97
N ARG A 107 -0.82 -0.37 13.16
CA ARG A 107 -1.30 -0.88 14.44
C ARG A 107 -2.81 -1.05 14.50
N ASP A 108 -3.54 -0.05 14.02
CA ASP A 108 -5.00 -0.05 14.12
C ASP A 108 -5.62 -1.08 13.16
N ILE A 109 -5.00 -1.32 12.01
CA ILE A 109 -5.39 -2.35 11.03
C ILE A 109 -5.05 -3.75 11.58
N ASP A 110 -3.85 -3.94 12.11
CA ASP A 110 -3.38 -5.25 12.59
C ASP A 110 -4.16 -5.72 13.83
N ASN A 111 -4.56 -4.79 14.70
CA ASN A 111 -5.36 -5.09 15.89
C ASN A 111 -6.85 -5.31 15.59
N GLN A 112 -7.34 -4.91 14.41
CA GLN A 112 -8.75 -4.95 14.06
C GLN A 112 -9.22 -6.23 13.37
N GLU A 113 -8.36 -7.26 13.21
CA GLU A 113 -8.61 -8.47 12.39
C GLU A 113 -10.10 -8.81 12.24
N LYS A 114 -10.71 -8.24 11.20
CA LYS A 114 -12.03 -8.65 10.73
C LYS A 114 -11.82 -10.05 10.19
N GLY A 115 -12.35 -11.05 10.87
CA GLY A 115 -12.40 -12.41 10.35
C GLY A 115 -13.23 -12.40 9.08
N CYS A 116 -12.55 -12.39 7.92
CA CYS A 116 -13.14 -12.82 6.65
C CYS A 116 -13.32 -14.34 6.67
#